data_AF-A0A257GR01-F1
#
_entry.id   AF-A0A257GR01-F1
#
_cell.length_a   1.000
_cell.length_b   1.000
_cell.length_c   1.000
_cell.angle_alpha   90.00
_cell.angle_beta   90.00
_cell.angle_gamma   90.00
#
_symmetry.space_group_name_H-M   'P 1'
#
loop_
_entity.id
_entity.type
_entity.pdbx_description
1 polymer ?
#
loop_
_entity_poly.entity_id
_entity_poly.type
_entity_poly.pdbx_seq_one_letter_code
_entity_poly.pdbx_strand_id
1 'polypeptide(L)' 'MSYIFSTPSALIVLYALGMEAVVGGILAASNGLSEGHKDMLVSFAIGFPLLILLALVVLQRQPNAAVMAAEVS' A
#
# COMPACT_ATOMS: atom_id res chain seq x y z
N MET A 1 21.10 2.09 -5.98
CA MET A 1 20.03 1.45 -5.18
C MET A 1 19.57 2.27 -3.96
N SER A 2 20.36 3.23 -3.43
CA SER A 2 19.95 4.03 -2.26
C SER A 2 18.71 4.92 -2.49
N TYR A 3 18.45 5.35 -3.73
CA TYR A 3 17.36 6.29 -4.04
C TYR A 3 15.94 5.73 -3.77
N ILE A 4 15.79 4.40 -3.78
CA ILE A 4 14.49 3.74 -3.63
C ILE A 4 14.01 3.80 -2.17
N PHE A 5 14.95 3.82 -1.22
CA PHE A 5 14.65 3.95 0.22
C PHE A 5 14.75 5.39 0.72
N SER A 6 15.15 6.34 -0.12
CA SER A 6 15.45 7.71 0.30
C SER A 6 14.32 8.71 0.05
N THR A 7 13.26 8.31 -0.67
CA THR A 7 12.13 9.22 -0.97
C THR A 7 10.81 8.59 -0.54
N PRO A 8 9.91 9.35 0.09
CA PRO A 8 8.58 8.85 0.48
C PRO A 8 7.81 8.27 -0.71
N SER A 9 7.96 8.86 -1.90
CA SER A 9 7.32 8.40 -3.13
C SER A 9 7.83 7.02 -3.57
N ALA A 10 9.13 6.77 -3.50
CA ALA A 10 9.70 5.46 -3.85
C ALA A 10 9.29 4.37 -2.86
N LEU A 11 9.11 4.70 -1.57
CA LEU A 11 8.57 3.78 -0.57
C LEU A 11 7.12 3.38 -0.85
N ILE A 12 6.28 4.32 -1.34
CA ILE A 12 4.91 4.01 -1.78
C ILE A 12 4.93 3.06 -2.98
N VAL A 13 5.82 3.28 -3.95
CA VAL A 13 5.97 2.40 -5.12
C VAL A 13 6.43 1.00 -4.70
N LEU A 14 7.40 0.90 -3.78
CA LEU A 14 7.83 -0.38 -3.21
C LEU A 14 6.70 -1.11 -2.48
N TYR A 15 5.89 -0.38 -1.70
CA TYR A 15 4.72 -0.93 -1.04
C TYR A 15 3.71 -1.47 -2.06
N ALA A 16 3.39 -0.70 -3.11
CA ALA A 16 2.48 -1.15 -4.17
C ALA A 16 2.96 -2.44 -4.84
N LEU A 17 4.24 -2.51 -5.20
CA LEU A 17 4.85 -3.68 -5.84
C LEU A 17 4.86 -4.90 -4.90
N GLY A 18 5.17 -4.70 -3.62
CA GLY A 18 5.12 -5.75 -2.61
C GLY A 18 3.72 -6.31 -2.43
N MET A 19 2.71 -5.43 -2.42
CA MET A 19 1.31 -5.86 -2.30
C MET A 19 0.83 -6.60 -3.55
N GLU A 20 1.23 -6.20 -4.75
CA GLU A 20 0.92 -6.94 -5.98
C GLU A 20 1.46 -8.38 -5.93
N ALA A 21 2.71 -8.56 -5.47
CA ALA A 21 3.30 -9.88 -5.30
C ALA A 21 2.58 -10.74 -4.24
N VAL A 22 2.16 -10.13 -3.12
CA VAL A 22 1.38 -10.81 -2.08
C VAL A 22 0.01 -11.23 -2.59
N VAL A 23 -0.70 -10.35 -3.30
CA VAL A 23 -2.00 -10.68 -3.93
C VAL A 23 -1.85 -11.82 -4.92
N GLY A 24 -0.83 -11.77 -5.80
CA GLY A 24 -0.53 -12.86 -6.73
C GLY A 24 -0.28 -14.20 -6.03
N GLY A 25 0.47 -14.20 -4.93
CA GLY A 25 0.72 -15.39 -4.11
C GLY A 25 -0.54 -15.93 -3.45
N ILE A 26 -1.38 -15.06 -2.91
CA ILE A 26 -2.67 -15.40 -2.32
C ILE A 26 -3.57 -16.07 -3.38
N LEU A 27 -3.69 -15.49 -4.57
CA LEU A 27 -4.48 -16.06 -5.67
C LEU A 27 -3.94 -17.41 -6.12
N ALA A 28 -2.62 -17.56 -6.24
CA ALA A 28 -1.98 -18.82 -6.61
C ALA A 28 -2.18 -19.93 -5.56
N ALA A 29 -2.20 -19.57 -4.27
CA ALA A 29 -2.40 -20.51 -3.17
C ALA A 29 -3.89 -20.85 -2.93
N SER A 30 -4.82 -20.10 -3.52
CA SER A 30 -6.27 -20.25 -3.30
C SER A 30 -6.90 -21.47 -3.98
N ASN A 31 -6.09 -22.36 -4.55
CA ASN A 31 -6.55 -23.59 -5.19
C ASN A 31 -7.14 -24.54 -4.14
N GLY A 32 -8.45 -24.80 -4.25
CA GLY A 32 -9.19 -25.66 -3.30
C GLY A 32 -10.18 -24.92 -2.40
N LEU A 33 -10.18 -23.58 -2.40
CA LEU A 33 -11.22 -22.79 -1.73
C LEU A 33 -12.53 -22.81 -2.53
N SER A 34 -13.66 -22.80 -1.82
CA SER A 34 -14.96 -22.55 -2.45
C SER A 34 -15.05 -21.13 -3.00
N GLU A 35 -15.93 -20.92 -3.97
CA GLU A 35 -16.04 -19.67 -4.74
C GLU A 35 -16.27 -18.45 -3.84
N GLY A 36 -17.15 -18.57 -2.83
CA GLY A 36 -17.40 -17.48 -1.88
C GLY A 36 -16.17 -17.11 -1.02
N HIS A 37 -15.32 -18.08 -0.66
CA HIS A 37 -14.09 -17.76 0.06
C HIS A 37 -13.07 -17.07 -0.84
N LYS A 38 -13.00 -17.46 -2.13
CA LYS A 38 -12.13 -16.80 -3.10
C LYS A 38 -12.56 -15.36 -3.31
N ASP A 39 -13.85 -15.08 -3.48
CA ASP A 39 -14.36 -13.72 -3.66
C ASP A 39 -14.07 -12.82 -2.46
N MET A 40 -14.27 -13.33 -1.23
CA MET A 40 -13.94 -12.58 -0.01
C MET A 40 -12.44 -12.29 0.09
N LEU A 41 -11.62 -13.27 -0.25
CA LEU A 41 -10.18 -13.20 -0.13
C LEU A 41 -9.55 -12.33 -1.24
N VAL A 42 -10.07 -12.36 -2.47
CA VAL A 42 -9.69 -11.46 -3.56
C VAL A 42 -10.10 -10.01 -3.24
N SER A 43 -11.34 -9.79 -2.81
CA SER A 43 -11.84 -8.45 -2.48
C SER A 43 -11.09 -7.84 -1.30
N PHE A 44 -10.75 -8.62 -0.28
CA PHE A 44 -9.89 -8.17 0.81
C PHE A 44 -8.45 -7.91 0.36
N ALA A 45 -7.86 -8.85 -0.39
CA ALA A 45 -6.48 -8.76 -0.86
C ALA A 45 -6.27 -7.58 -1.81
N ILE A 46 -7.28 -7.12 -2.54
CA ILE A 46 -7.17 -5.94 -3.42
C ILE A 46 -7.66 -4.67 -2.73
N GLY A 47 -8.78 -4.74 -2.00
CA GLY A 47 -9.42 -3.57 -1.39
C GLY A 47 -8.61 -2.97 -0.25
N PHE A 48 -8.09 -3.80 0.65
CA PHE A 48 -7.31 -3.31 1.80
C PHE A 48 -6.02 -2.58 1.36
N PRO A 49 -5.20 -3.11 0.43
CA PRO A 49 -3.98 -2.42 0.00
C PRO A 49 -4.26 -1.12 -0.76
N LEU A 50 -5.34 -1.07 -1.55
CA LEU A 50 -5.77 0.15 -2.23
C LEU A 50 -6.17 1.25 -1.25
N LEU A 51 -6.91 0.92 -0.18
CA LEU A 51 -7.28 1.87 0.86
C LEU A 51 -6.04 2.43 1.58
N ILE A 52 -5.06 1.55 1.88
CA ILE A 52 -3.79 1.98 2.49
C ILE A 52 -2.99 2.84 1.53
N LEU A 53 -2.87 2.48 0.25
CA LEU A 53 -2.21 3.31 -0.77
C LEU A 53 -2.84 4.69 -0.87
N LEU A 54 -4.18 4.75 -0.90
CA LEU A 54 -4.91 6.02 -0.93
C LEU A 54 -4.62 6.84 0.32
N ALA A 55 -4.67 6.24 1.51
CA ALA A 55 -4.36 6.93 2.77
C ALA A 55 -2.92 7.47 2.78
N LEU A 56 -1.94 6.69 2.33
CA LEU A 56 -0.54 7.10 2.23
C LEU A 56 -0.34 8.25 1.24
N VAL A 57 -1.01 8.20 0.08
CA VAL A 57 -0.97 9.28 -0.91
C VAL A 57 -1.62 10.54 -0.36
N VAL A 58 -2.75 10.44 0.33
CA VAL A 58 -3.42 11.57 0.97
C VAL A 58 -2.53 12.17 2.06
N LEU A 59 -1.92 11.35 2.92
CA LEU A 59 -1.00 11.79 3.97
C LEU A 59 0.24 12.48 3.39
N GLN A 60 0.79 12.01 2.27
CA GLN A 60 1.87 12.70 1.56
C GLN A 60 1.47 14.06 0.99
N ARG A 61 0.19 14.26 0.70
CA ARG A 61 -0.35 15.51 0.14
C ARG A 61 -0.78 16.50 1.22
N GLN A 62 -0.88 16.08 2.48
CA GLN A 62 -1.13 17.00 3.58
C GLN A 62 0.12 17.89 3.77
N PRO A 63 -0.02 19.23 3.74
CA PRO A 63 1.08 20.10 4.11
C PRO A 63 1.45 19.80 5.56
N ASN A 64 2.72 19.46 5.80
CA ASN A 64 3.23 19.13 7.11
C ASN A 64 2.91 20.26 8.11
N ALA A 65 1.89 20.09 8.95
CA ALA A 65 1.73 20.88 10.17
C ALA A 65 2.98 20.79 11.06
N ALA A 66 3.75 19.69 10.93
CA ALA A 66 5.05 19.49 11.58
C ALA A 66 6.19 20.34 11.00
N VAL A 67 6.14 20.75 9.72
CA VAL A 67 7.15 21.64 9.11
C VAL A 67 6.84 23.09 9.45
N MET A 68 5.55 23.47 9.48
CA MET A 68 5.15 24.82 9.90
C MET A 68 5.45 25.11 11.37
N ALA A 69 5.42 24.11 12.26
CA ALA A 69 5.82 24.28 13.66
C ALA A 69 7.34 24.45 13.84
N ALA A 70 8.14 23.86 12.95
CA ALA A 70 9.61 23.93 13.00
C ALA A 70 10.17 25.23 12.37
N GLU A 71 9.48 25.84 11.41
CA GLU A 71 9.90 27.13 10.82
C GLU A 71 9.60 28.35 11.69
N VAL A 72 8.80 28.20 12.77
CA VAL A 72 8.44 29.27 13.71
C VAL A 72 9.27 29.19 15.01
N SER A 73 10.26 28.27 15.08
CA SER A 73 11.15 28.08 16.25
C SER A 73 12.55 28.66 16.02
#